data_AF-A0A3B1CJS7-F1
#
_entry.id   AF-A0A3B1CJS7-F1
#
_cell.length_a   1.000
_cell.length_b   1.000
_cell.length_c   1.000
_cell.angle_alpha   90.00
_cell.angle_beta   90.00
_cell.angle_gamma   90.00
#
_symmetry.space_group_name_H-M   'P 1'
#
loop_
_entity.id
_entity.type
_entity.pdbx_description
1 polymer ?
#
loop_
_entity_poly.entity_id
_entity_poly.type
_entity_poly.pdbx_seq_one_letter_code
_entity_poly.pdbx_strand_id
1 'polypeptide(L)'
;MKRHIIVLVLPFLLCATAYGMVFNETRINVRKVTIIIADNLRLPNITEGKIIFTDIGQNRIRTLRRIDIIVDKYGQTAGVRLLYEDDLSGLKSLYLHKIKALLIEEEKKPLTRKGVIIRTITADELASPW
;
A
#
# COMPACT_ATOMS: atom_id res chain seq x y z
N MET A 1 -14.76 -60.97 -11.91
CA MET A 1 -14.18 -60.03 -10.92
C MET A 1 -12.73 -59.70 -11.32
N LYS A 2 -12.49 -58.55 -11.97
CA LYS A 2 -11.15 -57.94 -12.02
C LYS A 2 -11.32 -56.43 -11.85
N ARG A 3 -10.69 -55.93 -10.79
CA ARG A 3 -10.78 -54.58 -10.22
C ARG A 3 -10.37 -53.53 -11.24
N HIS A 4 -11.24 -52.53 -11.43
CA HIS A 4 -10.87 -51.24 -12.00
C HIS A 4 -9.89 -50.57 -11.04
N ILE A 5 -8.67 -50.29 -11.50
CA ILE A 5 -7.77 -49.33 -10.85
C ILE A 5 -7.81 -48.08 -11.73
N ILE A 6 -8.80 -47.23 -11.46
CA ILE A 6 -8.82 -45.86 -11.97
C ILE A 6 -7.77 -45.12 -11.12
N VAL A 7 -6.58 -44.92 -11.68
CA VAL A 7 -5.57 -44.07 -11.06
C VAL A 7 -6.03 -42.63 -11.23
N LEU A 8 -6.78 -42.15 -10.24
CA LEU A 8 -7.09 -40.74 -10.09
C LEU A 8 -5.79 -40.04 -9.63
N VAL A 9 -4.95 -39.63 -10.58
CA VAL A 9 -3.90 -38.65 -10.29
C VAL A 9 -4.62 -37.33 -10.07
N LEU A 10 -5.08 -37.11 -8.84
CA LEU A 10 -5.45 -35.80 -8.36
C LEU A 10 -4.11 -35.05 -8.22
N PRO A 11 -3.74 -34.09 -9.10
CA PRO A 11 -2.67 -33.18 -8.74
C PRO A 11 -3.20 -32.42 -7.55
N PHE A 12 -2.78 -32.85 -6.37
CA PHE A 12 -3.05 -32.19 -5.11
C PHE A 12 -2.71 -30.72 -5.35
N LEU A 13 -3.73 -29.89 -5.28
CA LEU A 13 -3.63 -28.45 -5.27
C LEU A 13 -2.55 -28.08 -4.25
N LEU A 14 -1.33 -27.88 -4.73
CA LEU A 14 -0.38 -26.96 -4.12
C LEU A 14 -0.94 -25.56 -4.36
N CYS A 15 -2.13 -25.29 -3.81
CA CYS A 15 -2.50 -23.96 -3.36
C CYS A 15 -1.49 -23.64 -2.26
N ALA A 16 -0.30 -23.20 -2.67
CA ALA A 16 0.47 -22.29 -1.86
C ALA A 16 -0.44 -21.09 -1.64
N THR A 17 -1.20 -21.14 -0.55
CA THR A 17 -1.91 -20.01 -0.02
C THR A 17 -0.83 -19.00 0.32
N ALA A 18 -0.58 -18.09 -0.63
CA ALA A 18 0.22 -16.92 -0.40
C ALA A 18 -0.56 -16.11 0.64
N TYR A 19 -0.23 -16.32 1.91
CA TYR A 19 -0.91 -15.68 3.01
C TYR A 19 -0.54 -14.21 2.96
N GLY A 20 -1.51 -13.40 2.58
CA GLY A 20 -1.47 -11.99 2.87
C GLY A 20 -1.21 -11.81 4.38
N MET A 21 -0.20 -11.01 4.71
CA MET A 21 0.20 -10.78 6.09
C MET A 21 0.47 -9.29 6.31
N VAL A 22 -0.13 -8.76 7.38
CA VAL A 22 0.17 -7.43 7.91
C VAL A 22 1.21 -7.59 9.02
N PHE A 23 2.46 -7.16 8.76
CA PHE A 23 3.56 -7.27 9.72
C PHE A 23 3.45 -6.27 10.85
N ASN A 24 3.02 -5.06 10.53
CA ASN A 24 2.89 -3.96 11.49
C ASN A 24 1.77 -3.03 11.03
N GLU A 25 1.05 -2.49 12.00
CA GLU A 25 0.06 -1.43 11.82
C GLU A 25 0.25 -0.39 12.92
N THR A 26 0.36 0.87 12.53
CA THR A 26 0.43 2.00 13.45
C THR A 26 -0.44 3.13 12.94
N ARG A 27 -1.14 3.81 13.83
CA ARG A 27 -1.88 5.03 13.49
C ARG A 27 -1.13 6.22 14.04
N ILE A 28 -0.73 7.13 13.17
CA ILE A 28 -0.04 8.37 13.56
C ILE A 28 -0.73 9.59 12.96
N ASN A 29 -0.63 10.73 13.63
CA ASN A 29 -1.11 11.99 13.07
C ASN A 29 -0.01 12.57 12.19
N VAL A 30 -0.25 12.60 10.89
CA VAL A 30 0.76 12.99 9.91
C VAL A 30 0.55 14.43 9.53
N ARG A 31 1.61 15.23 9.60
CA ARG A 31 1.63 16.61 9.09
C ARG A 31 1.95 16.64 7.61
N LYS A 32 2.90 15.81 7.18
CA LYS A 32 3.37 15.78 5.80
C LYS A 32 3.89 14.40 5.41
N VAL A 33 3.55 13.98 4.19
CA VAL A 33 4.13 12.79 3.55
C VAL A 33 4.84 13.23 2.29
N THR A 34 6.09 12.83 2.13
CA THR A 34 6.87 13.04 0.90
C THR A 34 7.29 11.69 0.36
N ILE A 35 6.97 11.44 -0.90
CA ILE A 35 7.34 10.22 -1.61
C ILE A 35 8.24 10.64 -2.77
N ILE A 36 9.45 10.12 -2.79
CA ILE A 36 10.42 10.36 -3.86
C ILE A 36 10.42 9.13 -4.75
N ILE A 37 10.07 9.30 -6.01
CA ILE A 37 9.92 8.23 -6.99
C ILE A 37 11.13 8.28 -7.94
N ALA A 38 11.52 7.13 -8.48
CA ALA A 38 12.53 7.11 -9.53
C ALA A 38 12.09 7.94 -10.76
N ASP A 39 13.06 8.55 -11.45
CA ASP A 39 12.90 9.72 -12.36
C ASP A 39 12.08 9.45 -13.64
N ASN A 40 11.40 8.30 -13.72
CA ASN A 40 10.82 7.75 -14.93
C ASN A 40 9.29 7.50 -14.80
N LEU A 41 8.67 7.78 -13.66
CA LEU A 41 7.20 7.69 -13.51
C LEU A 41 6.54 9.04 -13.84
N ARG A 42 5.72 9.05 -14.88
CA ARG A 42 4.78 10.15 -15.17
C ARG A 42 3.39 9.75 -14.64
N LEU A 43 3.05 10.22 -13.44
CA LEU A 43 1.70 10.15 -12.89
C LEU A 43 1.13 11.57 -12.80
N PRO A 44 -0.20 11.75 -12.93
CA PRO A 44 -0.84 13.03 -12.62
C PRO A 44 -0.51 13.43 -11.17
N ASN A 45 -0.23 14.70 -10.95
CA ASN A 45 0.17 15.29 -9.66
C ASN A 45 1.59 14.94 -9.14
N ILE A 46 2.47 14.40 -9.99
CA ILE A 46 3.92 14.35 -9.70
C ILE A 46 4.54 15.68 -10.12
N THR A 47 5.22 16.34 -9.18
CA THR A 47 6.11 17.47 -9.49
C THR A 47 7.54 16.99 -9.27
N GLU A 48 8.37 17.03 -10.32
CA GLU A 48 9.82 16.70 -10.23
C GLU A 48 10.14 15.33 -9.59
N GLY A 49 9.38 14.28 -9.93
CA GLY A 49 9.59 12.94 -9.39
C GLY A 49 9.19 12.78 -7.91
N LYS A 50 8.45 13.75 -7.35
CA LYS A 50 7.97 13.74 -5.97
C LYS A 50 6.46 13.81 -5.90
N ILE A 51 5.89 13.11 -4.94
CA ILE A 51 4.51 13.28 -4.50
C ILE A 51 4.55 13.78 -3.06
N ILE A 52 3.87 14.89 -2.80
CA ILE A 52 3.83 15.52 -1.48
C ILE A 52 2.38 15.66 -1.04
N PHE A 53 2.06 15.14 0.14
CA PHE A 53 0.79 15.38 0.84
C PHE A 53 1.04 16.35 2.00
N THR A 54 0.28 17.44 2.04
CA THR A 54 0.35 18.47 3.10
C THR A 54 -1.05 19.01 3.39
N ASP A 55 -1.22 19.91 4.34
CA ASP A 55 -2.53 20.56 4.56
C ASP A 55 -2.98 21.49 3.42
N ILE A 56 -2.06 21.91 2.55
CA ILE A 56 -2.28 22.91 1.49
C ILE A 56 -2.04 22.27 0.12
N GLY A 57 -2.82 22.69 -0.89
CA GLY A 57 -2.71 22.22 -2.28
C GLY A 57 -3.72 21.12 -2.64
N GLN A 58 -3.44 20.42 -3.74
CA GLN A 58 -4.31 19.37 -4.29
C GLN A 58 -4.25 18.06 -3.49
N ASN A 59 -3.05 17.66 -3.06
CA ASN A 59 -2.83 16.45 -2.27
C ASN A 59 -2.93 16.77 -0.77
N ARG A 60 -4.15 16.78 -0.24
CA ARG A 60 -4.39 17.16 1.15
C ARG A 60 -4.12 15.99 2.11
N ILE A 61 -3.31 16.19 3.14
CA ILE A 61 -3.02 15.12 4.11
C ILE A 61 -4.26 14.61 4.82
N ARG A 62 -5.26 15.48 5.04
CA ARG A 62 -6.56 15.13 5.63
C ARG A 62 -7.38 14.12 4.81
N THR A 63 -7.11 13.97 3.51
CA THR A 63 -7.78 12.97 2.68
C THR A 63 -7.05 11.64 2.69
N LEU A 64 -5.77 11.61 3.08
CA LEU A 64 -5.00 10.38 3.21
C LEU A 64 -5.51 9.57 4.41
N ARG A 65 -5.91 8.33 4.14
CA ARG A 65 -6.45 7.40 5.15
C ARG A 65 -5.42 6.35 5.55
N ARG A 66 -4.69 5.83 4.56
CA ARG A 66 -3.74 4.73 4.77
C ARG A 66 -2.53 4.82 3.85
N ILE A 67 -1.39 4.41 4.38
CA ILE A 67 -0.14 4.17 3.67
C ILE A 67 0.26 2.72 3.94
N ASP A 68 0.27 1.89 2.90
CA ASP A 68 0.75 0.53 3.00
C ASP A 68 2.14 0.44 2.36
N ILE A 69 3.14 0.13 3.18
CA ILE A 69 4.50 -0.21 2.75
C ILE A 69 4.48 -1.68 2.36
N ILE A 70 4.75 -1.97 1.10
CA ILE A 70 4.65 -3.33 0.59
C ILE A 70 6.04 -3.94 0.53
N VAL A 71 6.19 -5.08 1.19
CA VAL A 71 7.41 -5.88 1.19
C VAL A 71 7.23 -7.14 0.36
N ASP A 72 8.28 -7.52 -0.37
CA ASP A 72 8.32 -8.77 -1.11
C ASP A 72 8.67 -9.96 -0.19
N LYS A 73 8.70 -11.15 -0.76
CA LYS A 73 9.05 -12.40 -0.04
C LYS A 73 10.47 -12.44 0.52
N TYR A 74 11.33 -11.49 0.12
CA TYR A 74 12.69 -11.34 0.60
C TYR A 74 12.81 -10.22 1.64
N GLY A 75 11.69 -9.59 2.04
CA GLY A 75 11.66 -8.46 2.96
C GLY A 75 12.10 -7.13 2.35
N GLN A 76 12.28 -7.07 1.02
CA GLN A 76 12.64 -5.83 0.33
C GLN A 76 11.38 -5.02 0.02
N THR A 77 11.48 -3.69 0.07
CA THR A 77 10.37 -2.82 -0.29
C THR A 77 10.05 -2.91 -1.78
N ALA A 78 8.88 -3.45 -2.12
CA ALA A 78 8.39 -3.54 -3.49
C ALA A 78 7.72 -2.23 -3.96
N GLY A 79 7.08 -1.50 -3.03
CA GLY A 79 6.42 -0.24 -3.31
C GLY A 79 5.60 0.28 -2.13
N VAL A 80 4.81 1.31 -2.38
CA VAL A 80 3.88 1.88 -1.40
C VAL A 80 2.51 2.05 -2.06
N ARG A 81 1.45 1.69 -1.34
CA ARG A 81 0.07 1.99 -1.73
C ARG A 81 -0.48 3.07 -0.82
N LEU A 82 -1.11 4.07 -1.41
CA LEU A 82 -1.79 5.16 -0.72
C LEU A 82 -3.29 4.97 -0.89
N LEU A 83 -4.03 4.94 0.22
CA LEU A 83 -5.49 5.04 0.18
C LEU A 83 -5.88 6.44 0.64
N TYR A 84 -6.59 7.16 -0.22
CA TYR A 84 -7.04 8.52 0.03
C TYR A 84 -8.48 8.70 -0.44
N GLU A 85 -9.15 9.68 0.12
CA GLU A 85 -10.53 10.01 -0.19
C GLU A 85 -10.56 11.20 -1.17
N ASP A 86 -11.08 10.96 -2.36
CA ASP A 86 -11.32 11.99 -3.36
C ASP A 86 -12.74 12.55 -3.16
N ASP A 87 -12.87 13.87 -3.09
CA ASP A 87 -14.13 14.57 -2.80
C ASP A 87 -15.23 14.22 -3.83
N LEU A 88 -14.85 13.83 -5.07
CA LEU A 88 -15.79 13.48 -6.15
C LEU A 88 -16.04 11.99 -6.29
N SER A 89 -15.01 11.17 -6.07
CA SER A 89 -15.01 9.76 -6.47
C SER A 89 -14.96 8.78 -5.29
N GLY A 90 -14.94 9.29 -4.05
CA GLY A 90 -14.84 8.48 -2.84
C GLY A 90 -13.44 7.92 -2.61
N LEU A 91 -13.37 6.73 -2.01
CA LEU A 91 -12.09 6.10 -1.65
C LEU A 91 -11.32 5.66 -2.91
N LYS A 92 -10.09 6.12 -3.04
CA LYS A 92 -9.14 5.80 -4.11
C LYS A 92 -7.89 5.13 -3.55
N SER A 93 -7.27 4.31 -4.38
CA SER A 93 -6.02 3.63 -4.10
C SER A 93 -5.01 3.94 -5.20
N LEU A 94 -3.83 4.41 -4.82
CA LEU A 94 -2.71 4.66 -5.72
C LEU A 94 -1.53 3.79 -5.29
N TYR A 95 -1.16 2.84 -6.14
CA TYR A 95 0.05 2.04 -5.95
C TYR A 95 1.23 2.66 -6.69
N LEU A 96 2.33 2.83 -5.98
CA LEU A 96 3.57 3.42 -6.47
C LEU A 96 4.67 2.37 -6.37
N HIS A 97 5.22 1.98 -7.53
CA HIS A 97 6.40 1.12 -7.61
C HIS A 97 7.67 1.96 -7.74
N LYS A 98 8.84 1.39 -7.40
CA LYS A 98 10.17 2.04 -7.57
C LYS A 98 10.31 3.36 -6.79
N ILE A 99 9.98 3.33 -5.51
CA ILE A 99 10.13 4.47 -4.61
C ILE A 99 11.57 4.51 -4.09
N LYS A 100 12.20 5.68 -4.16
CA LYS A 100 13.53 5.92 -3.61
C LYS A 100 13.47 6.22 -2.11
N ALA A 101 12.46 6.98 -1.68
CA ALA A 101 12.28 7.33 -0.28
C ALA A 101 10.81 7.61 0.06
N LEU A 102 10.42 7.25 1.29
CA LEU A 102 9.18 7.63 1.93
C LEU A 102 9.54 8.38 3.22
N LEU A 103 9.19 9.67 3.28
CA LEU A 103 9.39 10.50 4.46
C LEU A 103 8.04 10.88 5.05
N ILE A 104 7.88 10.63 6.35
CA ILE A 104 6.64 10.90 7.07
C ILE A 104 6.99 11.81 8.25
N GLU A 105 6.43 13.01 8.24
CA GLU A 105 6.57 13.98 9.33
C GLU A 105 5.35 13.89 10.24
N GLU A 106 5.56 13.47 11.48
CA GLU A 106 4.51 13.38 12.49
C GLU A 106 4.16 14.75 13.09
N GLU A 107 2.88 14.95 13.37
CA GLU A 107 2.38 16.12 14.06
C GLU A 107 2.48 15.94 15.58
N LYS A 108 3.47 16.59 16.21
CA LYS A 108 3.71 16.47 17.68
C LYS A 108 2.53 16.91 18.55
N LYS A 109 1.67 17.80 18.04
CA LYS A 109 0.47 18.30 18.72
C LYS A 109 -0.70 18.26 17.72
N PRO A 110 -1.42 17.14 17.62
CA PRO A 110 -2.39 16.96 16.58
C PRO A 110 -3.58 17.92 16.76
N LEU A 111 -3.87 18.70 15.73
CA LEU A 111 -5.05 19.58 15.70
C LEU A 111 -6.35 18.78 15.51
N THR A 112 -6.26 17.55 14.99
CA THR A 112 -7.40 16.66 14.76
C THR A 112 -7.09 15.23 15.21
N ARG A 113 -8.12 14.46 15.62
CA ARG A 113 -7.98 13.03 16.00
C ARG A 113 -7.84 12.08 14.80
N LYS A 114 -7.86 12.60 13.57
CA LYS A 114 -7.88 11.79 12.35
C LYS A 114 -6.44 11.42 11.97
N GLY A 115 -5.96 10.30 12.49
CA GLY A 115 -4.65 9.75 12.15
C GLY A 115 -4.64 8.97 10.83
N VAL A 116 -3.48 8.97 10.17
CA VAL A 116 -3.19 8.12 9.00
C VAL A 116 -2.72 6.75 9.51
N ILE A 117 -3.27 5.69 8.94
CA ILE A 117 -2.84 4.33 9.26
C ILE A 117 -1.64 3.98 8.38
N ILE A 118 -0.53 3.60 8.98
CA ILE A 118 0.66 3.10 8.29
C ILE A 118 0.76 1.62 8.56
N ARG A 119 0.87 0.82 7.49
CA ARG A 119 1.01 -0.63 7.59
C ARG A 119 2.21 -1.10 6.80
N THR A 120 2.79 -2.21 7.23
CA THR A 120 3.72 -2.99 6.41
C THR A 120 3.05 -4.29 6.04
N ILE A 121 2.90 -4.58 4.74
CA ILE A 121 2.13 -5.72 4.22
C ILE A 121 2.94 -6.52 3.20
N THR A 122 2.66 -7.81 3.03
CA THR A 122 3.19 -8.59 1.91
C THR A 122 2.56 -8.18 0.58
N ALA A 123 3.25 -8.42 -0.54
CA ALA A 123 2.70 -8.14 -1.87
C ALA A 123 1.38 -8.90 -2.17
N ASP A 124 1.15 -10.04 -1.53
CA ASP A 124 -0.07 -10.84 -1.70
C ASP A 124 -1.32 -10.17 -1.07
N GLU A 125 -1.14 -9.30 -0.06
CA GLU A 125 -2.20 -8.42 0.47
C GLU A 125 -2.64 -7.34 -0.53
N LEU A 126 -1.89 -7.13 -1.61
CA LEU A 126 -2.26 -6.17 -2.63
C LEU A 126 -3.49 -6.64 -3.43
N ALA A 127 -3.63 -7.95 -3.61
CA ALA A 127 -4.70 -8.58 -4.39
C ALA A 127 -6.00 -8.74 -3.60
N SER A 128 -5.97 -8.54 -2.28
CA SER A 128 -7.16 -8.60 -1.43
C SER A 128 -8.04 -7.36 -1.65
N PRO A 129 -9.26 -7.51 -2.18
CA PRO A 129 -10.22 -6.42 -2.21
C PRO A 129 -10.74 -6.21 -0.78
N TRP A 130 -10.42 -5.05 -0.21
CA TRP A 130 -10.99 -4.57 1.06
C TRP A 130 -12.50 -4.48 0.99
#